data_AF-A0A6V4VW48-F1
#
_entry.id   AF-A0A6V4VW48-F1
#
_cell.length_a   1.000
_cell.length_b   1.000
_cell.length_c   1.000
_cell.angle_alpha   90.00
_cell.angle_beta   90.00
_cell.angle_gamma   90.00
#
_symmetry.space_group_name_H-M   'P 1'
#
loop_
_entity.id
_entity.type
_entity.pdbx_description
1 polymer ?
#
loop_
_entity_poly.entity_id
_entity_poly.type
_entity_poly.pdbx_seq_one_letter_code
_entity_poly.pdbx_strand_id
1 'polypeptide(L)'
;MQRIGSAKDGLSYLTSGGGDGLAMPLGNEDVATPVREATSFTWWAATSIVLCIGLLLHSGIDVPWFVALILVAEFLVSVRRLGGQLSWWSDGQPRKNVEQRQRLRHFMSVRLHPDAPIDEIVAAFLSLDQLEGVKSVELGTNCSREGKSREHMLGFLLTFKGRQQLKAFLTSSERAAFLSSIEPYVSDDFVFDFESGVVG
;
A
#
# COMPACT_ATOMS: atom_id res chain seq x y z
N MET A 1 55.46 -29.18 -18.14
CA MET A 1 54.46 -29.82 -19.04
C MET A 1 53.11 -29.75 -18.32
N GLN A 2 52.23 -28.80 -18.70
CA GLN A 2 51.02 -29.00 -19.56
C GLN A 2 50.09 -30.12 -19.04
N ARG A 3 48.75 -30.04 -18.95
CA ARG A 3 47.64 -29.12 -19.33
C ARG A 3 46.36 -29.69 -18.64
N ILE A 4 45.47 -28.86 -18.07
CA ILE A 4 44.11 -28.46 -18.53
C ILE A 4 43.00 -29.54 -18.56
N GLY A 5 41.91 -29.26 -17.81
CA GLY A 5 40.47 -29.39 -18.17
C GLY A 5 39.87 -30.80 -18.33
N SER A 6 38.54 -31.04 -18.37
CA SER A 6 37.33 -30.23 -18.22
C SER A 6 36.13 -31.19 -18.41
N ALA A 7 35.10 -31.07 -17.56
CA ALA A 7 33.66 -31.18 -17.80
C ALA A 7 32.99 -32.34 -18.60
N LYS A 8 31.87 -32.80 -18.00
CA LYS A 8 30.55 -33.19 -18.56
C LYS A 8 30.38 -34.56 -19.22
N ASP A 9 29.42 -35.32 -18.69
CA ASP A 9 28.22 -35.90 -19.32
C ASP A 9 27.49 -36.68 -18.18
N GLY A 10 26.18 -36.74 -17.98
CA GLY A 10 25.01 -36.52 -18.82
C GLY A 10 24.00 -37.60 -18.41
N LEU A 11 22.95 -37.27 -17.65
CA LEU A 11 21.83 -38.19 -17.46
C LEU A 11 20.52 -37.43 -17.18
N SER A 12 19.79 -37.26 -18.27
CA SER A 12 18.38 -36.97 -18.39
C SER A 12 17.52 -38.11 -17.84
N TYR A 13 16.53 -37.78 -16.99
CA TYR A 13 15.31 -38.58 -16.87
C TYR A 13 14.08 -37.71 -17.12
N LEU A 14 13.24 -38.25 -17.98
CA LEU A 14 11.98 -37.75 -18.51
C LEU A 14 10.84 -37.81 -17.48
N THR A 15 10.01 -36.77 -17.53
CA THR A 15 8.53 -36.77 -17.58
C THR A 15 7.71 -37.89 -16.91
N SER A 16 6.67 -37.50 -16.15
CA SER A 16 5.24 -37.84 -16.39
C SER A 16 4.43 -37.98 -15.09
N GLY A 17 3.22 -37.41 -15.09
CA GLY A 17 2.22 -37.45 -14.00
C GLY A 17 1.69 -36.03 -13.73
N GLY A 18 0.62 -35.55 -14.35
CA GLY A 18 -0.64 -36.24 -14.62
C GLY A 18 -1.48 -36.23 -13.33
N GLY A 19 -2.11 -35.09 -13.05
CA GLY A 19 -2.90 -34.85 -11.84
C GLY A 19 -3.95 -33.78 -12.11
N ASP A 20 -4.98 -34.17 -12.85
CA ASP A 20 -6.24 -33.45 -12.97
C ASP A 20 -6.92 -33.37 -11.60
N GLY A 21 -7.52 -32.21 -11.30
CA GLY A 21 -8.55 -32.11 -10.28
C GLY A 21 -8.27 -31.11 -9.19
N LEU A 22 -8.65 -29.85 -9.43
CA LEU A 22 -9.75 -29.18 -8.74
C LEU A 22 -9.64 -27.68 -9.04
N ALA A 23 -10.15 -27.30 -10.20
CA ALA A 23 -10.53 -25.91 -10.45
C ALA A 23 -11.59 -25.54 -9.41
N MET A 24 -11.22 -24.70 -8.46
CA MET A 24 -12.16 -24.11 -7.51
C MET A 24 -13.13 -23.23 -8.31
N PRO A 25 -14.45 -23.51 -8.27
CA PRO A 25 -15.42 -22.57 -8.81
C PRO A 25 -15.34 -21.30 -7.96
N LEU A 26 -14.93 -20.20 -8.59
CA LEU A 26 -15.09 -18.87 -8.04
C LEU A 26 -16.60 -18.58 -7.99
N GLY A 27 -17.20 -18.96 -6.86
CA GLY A 27 -18.57 -18.67 -6.50
C GLY A 27 -18.79 -17.17 -6.59
N ASN A 28 -19.66 -16.80 -7.50
CA ASN A 28 -19.99 -15.44 -7.89
C ASN A 28 -21.25 -15.04 -7.13
N GLU A 29 -21.21 -14.98 -5.79
CA GLU A 29 -22.39 -14.68 -4.98
C GLU A 29 -22.00 -13.88 -3.73
N ASP A 30 -21.92 -12.55 -3.88
CA ASP A 30 -22.26 -11.61 -2.81
C ASP A 30 -22.78 -10.33 -3.46
N VAL A 31 -24.07 -10.40 -3.80
CA VAL A 31 -24.92 -9.27 -4.16
C VAL A 31 -25.13 -8.43 -2.91
N ALA A 32 -24.19 -7.53 -2.62
CA ALA A 32 -24.48 -6.39 -1.76
C ALA A 32 -25.26 -5.36 -2.58
N THR A 33 -26.59 -5.35 -2.45
CA THR A 33 -27.44 -4.28 -2.98
C THR A 33 -27.59 -3.17 -1.94
N PRO A 34 -26.97 -1.98 -2.09
CA PRO A 34 -27.42 -0.78 -1.41
C PRO A 34 -28.44 -0.06 -2.31
N VAL A 35 -29.52 -0.74 -2.72
CA VAL A 35 -30.55 -0.15 -3.62
C VAL A 35 -31.84 0.14 -2.87
N ARG A 36 -31.77 0.52 -1.58
CA ARG A 36 -33.00 0.80 -0.82
C ARG A 36 -33.04 2.02 0.08
N GLU A 37 -32.02 2.89 0.04
CA GLU A 37 -32.06 4.16 0.80
C GLU A 37 -31.93 5.43 -0.06
N ALA A 38 -31.44 5.36 -1.30
CA ALA A 38 -31.26 6.55 -2.14
C ALA A 38 -32.55 7.07 -2.81
N THR A 39 -33.64 6.29 -2.80
CA THR A 39 -34.90 6.66 -3.48
C THR A 39 -35.85 7.50 -2.61
N SER A 40 -35.65 7.54 -1.29
CA SER A 40 -36.51 8.34 -0.39
C SER A 40 -36.11 9.81 -0.40
N PHE A 41 -34.82 10.12 -0.40
CA PHE A 41 -34.32 11.50 -0.32
C PHE A 41 -34.64 12.33 -1.58
N THR A 42 -34.49 11.73 -2.76
CA THR A 42 -34.77 12.40 -4.05
C THR A 42 -36.26 12.70 -4.24
N TRP A 43 -37.13 11.85 -3.71
CA TRP A 43 -38.59 12.06 -3.73
C TRP A 43 -39.05 13.19 -2.80
N TRP A 44 -38.43 13.32 -1.62
CA TRP A 44 -38.69 14.43 -0.68
C TRP A 44 -38.19 15.79 -1.22
N ALA A 45 -37.04 15.81 -1.91
CA ALA A 45 -36.51 17.03 -2.52
C ALA A 45 -37.40 17.51 -3.69
N ALA A 46 -37.84 16.58 -4.55
CA ALA A 46 -38.68 16.91 -5.70
C ALA A 46 -40.06 17.46 -5.27
N THR A 47 -40.69 16.84 -4.26
CA THR A 47 -42.00 17.30 -3.74
C THR A 47 -41.89 18.67 -3.08
N SER A 48 -40.79 18.95 -2.37
CA SER A 48 -40.55 20.27 -1.74
C SER A 48 -40.35 21.37 -2.78
N ILE A 49 -39.63 21.11 -3.87
CA ILE A 49 -39.42 22.07 -4.96
C ILE A 49 -40.74 22.40 -5.67
N VAL A 50 -41.57 21.39 -5.97
CA VAL A 50 -42.87 21.60 -6.62
C VAL A 50 -43.83 22.40 -5.72
N LEU A 51 -43.82 22.14 -4.41
CA LEU A 51 -44.62 22.90 -3.44
C LEU A 51 -44.19 24.39 -3.38
N CYS A 52 -42.87 24.64 -3.34
CA CYS A 52 -42.32 26.00 -3.33
C CYS A 52 -42.67 26.77 -4.62
N ILE A 53 -42.54 26.12 -5.79
CA ILE A 53 -42.91 26.74 -7.07
C ILE A 53 -44.42 26.99 -7.13
N GLY A 54 -45.24 26.06 -6.65
CA GLY A 54 -46.69 26.25 -6.57
C GLY A 54 -47.10 27.43 -5.69
N LEU A 55 -46.46 27.60 -4.52
CA LEU A 55 -46.70 28.73 -3.63
C LEU A 55 -46.28 30.07 -4.27
N LEU A 56 -45.14 30.09 -4.97
CA LEU A 56 -44.63 31.28 -5.67
C LEU A 56 -45.50 31.69 -6.87
N LEU A 57 -46.13 30.73 -7.55
CA LEU A 57 -46.95 31.01 -8.73
C LEU A 57 -48.42 31.34 -8.41
N HIS A 58 -48.93 30.94 -7.24
CA HIS A 58 -50.36 31.03 -6.92
C HIS A 58 -50.73 32.08 -5.87
N SER A 59 -49.75 32.74 -5.26
CA SER A 59 -50.03 33.68 -4.18
C SER A 59 -49.43 35.05 -4.49
N GLY A 60 -50.27 36.09 -4.51
CA GLY A 60 -49.83 37.50 -4.46
C GLY A 60 -49.22 37.85 -3.10
N ILE A 61 -48.43 36.95 -2.53
CA ILE A 61 -47.75 37.09 -1.25
C ILE A 61 -46.40 37.71 -1.56
N ASP A 62 -46.20 38.94 -1.08
CA ASP A 62 -44.89 39.58 -1.04
C ASP A 62 -44.00 38.80 -0.07
N VAL A 63 -43.30 37.79 -0.58
CA VAL A 63 -42.34 37.02 0.21
C VAL A 63 -41.21 37.97 0.59
N PRO A 64 -40.97 38.19 1.90
CA PRO A 64 -39.87 39.03 2.32
C PRO A 64 -38.54 38.47 1.81
N TRP A 65 -37.69 39.33 1.25
CA TRP A 65 -36.43 38.94 0.62
C TRP A 65 -35.51 38.07 1.49
N PHE A 66 -35.62 38.16 2.82
CA PHE A 66 -34.84 37.32 3.75
C PHE A 66 -35.25 35.84 3.69
N VAL A 67 -36.51 35.52 3.37
CA VAL A 67 -36.97 34.12 3.21
C VAL A 67 -36.33 33.51 1.96
N ALA A 68 -36.20 34.29 0.89
CA ALA A 68 -35.49 33.86 -0.30
C ALA A 68 -34.00 33.59 0.00
N LEU A 69 -33.36 34.39 0.86
CA LEU A 69 -31.98 34.15 1.27
C LEU A 69 -31.81 32.87 2.09
N ILE A 70 -32.74 32.56 2.99
CA ILE A 70 -32.71 31.31 3.76
C ILE A 70 -32.83 30.09 2.81
N LEU A 71 -33.72 30.16 1.83
CA LEU A 71 -33.89 29.10 0.84
C LEU A 71 -32.64 28.90 -0.05
N VAL A 72 -32.01 30.00 -0.48
CA VAL A 72 -30.76 29.94 -1.25
C VAL A 72 -29.61 29.38 -0.40
N ALA A 73 -29.53 29.75 0.88
CA ALA A 73 -28.52 29.22 1.79
C ALA A 73 -28.69 27.71 2.02
N GLU A 74 -29.90 27.24 2.28
CA GLU A 74 -30.21 25.80 2.42
C GLU A 74 -29.94 25.03 1.12
N PHE A 75 -30.26 25.63 -0.03
CA PHE A 75 -29.91 25.06 -1.34
C PHE A 75 -28.40 24.96 -1.54
N LEU A 76 -27.63 26.00 -1.19
CA LEU A 76 -26.16 25.97 -1.28
C LEU A 76 -25.53 24.96 -0.31
N VAL A 77 -26.07 24.82 0.91
CA VAL A 77 -25.63 23.79 1.87
C VAL A 77 -25.96 22.39 1.34
N SER A 78 -27.14 22.18 0.74
CA SER A 78 -27.53 20.91 0.11
C SER A 78 -26.68 20.60 -1.12
N VAL A 79 -26.41 21.57 -2.00
CA VAL A 79 -25.51 21.41 -3.15
C VAL A 79 -24.09 21.13 -2.71
N ARG A 80 -23.62 21.73 -1.61
CA ARG A 80 -22.29 21.42 -1.05
C ARG A 80 -22.23 20.01 -0.46
N ARG A 81 -23.30 19.53 0.18
CA ARG A 81 -23.40 18.13 0.64
C ARG A 81 -23.47 17.15 -0.53
N LEU A 82 -24.18 17.49 -1.60
CA LEU A 82 -24.26 16.68 -2.83
C LEU A 82 -22.98 16.76 -3.67
N GLY A 83 -22.23 17.86 -3.63
CA GLY A 83 -20.92 18.01 -4.29
C GLY A 83 -19.85 17.09 -3.69
N GLY A 84 -20.01 16.67 -2.43
CA GLY A 84 -19.24 15.58 -1.83
C GLY A 84 -19.72 14.18 -2.23
N GLN A 85 -20.89 14.06 -2.86
CA GLN A 85 -21.54 12.80 -3.24
C GLN A 85 -21.61 12.60 -4.77
N LEU A 86 -21.16 13.58 -5.55
CA LEU A 86 -21.00 13.50 -7.02
C LEU A 86 -19.68 12.83 -7.46
N SER A 87 -18.98 12.14 -6.56
CA SER A 87 -17.85 11.27 -6.90
C SER A 87 -18.28 9.85 -7.28
N TRP A 88 -19.58 9.53 -7.19
CA TRP A 88 -20.14 8.19 -7.45
C TRP A 88 -20.37 7.87 -8.96
N TRP A 89 -20.37 8.86 -9.86
CA TRP A 89 -20.48 8.60 -11.32
C TRP A 89 -19.15 8.24 -12.01
N SER A 90 -18.11 7.90 -11.24
CA SER A 90 -16.82 7.41 -11.77
C SER A 90 -16.66 5.89 -11.63
N ASP A 91 -17.75 5.12 -11.57
CA ASP A 91 -17.69 3.65 -11.53
C ASP A 91 -17.63 3.07 -12.95
N GLY A 92 -16.46 3.24 -13.57
CA GLY A 92 -16.07 2.59 -14.82
C GLY A 92 -14.55 2.47 -14.98
N GLN A 93 -13.78 2.67 -13.90
CA GLN A 93 -12.33 2.46 -13.91
C GLN A 93 -12.02 1.04 -13.40
N PRO A 94 -11.26 0.20 -14.14
CA PRO A 94 -10.82 -1.09 -13.62
C PRO A 94 -10.05 -0.87 -12.32
N ARG A 95 -10.30 -1.71 -11.32
CA ARG A 95 -9.80 -1.61 -9.93
C ARG A 95 -8.31 -1.20 -9.85
N LYS A 96 -8.04 0.10 -9.79
CA LYS A 96 -6.73 0.69 -9.43
C LYS A 96 -6.41 0.58 -7.92
N ASN A 97 -7.17 -0.22 -7.17
CA ASN A 97 -7.12 -0.23 -5.70
C ASN A 97 -6.25 -1.33 -5.09
N VAL A 98 -5.76 -2.30 -5.88
CA VAL A 98 -4.82 -3.32 -5.35
C VAL A 98 -3.39 -2.76 -5.30
N GLU A 99 -2.97 -1.96 -6.29
CA GLU A 99 -1.64 -1.33 -6.28
C GLU A 99 -1.48 -0.28 -5.16
N GLN A 100 -2.56 0.40 -4.75
CA GLN A 100 -2.46 1.53 -3.81
C GLN A 100 -2.15 1.15 -2.35
N ARG A 101 -2.15 -0.14 -1.99
CA ARG A 101 -1.76 -0.60 -0.65
C ARG A 101 -0.47 -1.41 -0.62
N GLN A 102 0.15 -1.66 -1.77
CA GLN A 102 1.40 -2.41 -1.80
C GLN A 102 2.57 -1.54 -1.35
N ARG A 103 3.25 -1.97 -0.30
CA ARG A 103 4.46 -1.36 0.26
C ARG A 103 5.63 -2.23 -0.13
N LEU A 104 6.54 -1.68 -0.92
CA LEU A 104 7.80 -2.33 -1.24
C LEU A 104 8.73 -2.21 -0.03
N ARG A 105 9.23 -3.35 0.44
CA ARG A 105 10.02 -3.46 1.66
C ARG A 105 11.32 -4.18 1.39
N HIS A 106 12.40 -3.63 1.93
CA HIS A 106 13.73 -4.22 1.94
C HIS A 106 14.05 -4.62 3.37
N PHE A 107 14.15 -5.92 3.60
CA PHE A 107 14.59 -6.44 4.89
C PHE A 107 16.04 -6.88 4.80
N MET A 108 16.83 -6.47 5.78
CA MET A 108 18.20 -6.94 6.00
C MET A 108 18.33 -7.38 7.45
N SER A 109 18.94 -8.53 7.68
CA SER A 109 19.29 -8.98 9.01
C SER A 109 20.75 -9.38 9.04
N VAL A 110 21.43 -9.01 10.11
CA VAL A 110 22.88 -9.24 10.25
C VAL A 110 23.20 -10.00 11.51
N ARG A 111 24.21 -10.86 11.38
CA ARG A 111 25.00 -11.38 12.49
C ARG A 111 26.26 -10.55 12.57
N LEU A 112 26.53 -10.01 13.76
CA LEU A 112 27.71 -9.19 14.02
C LEU A 112 28.76 -9.97 14.81
N HIS A 113 30.02 -9.56 14.65
CA HIS A 113 31.11 -9.97 15.54
C HIS A 113 30.86 -9.46 16.97
N PRO A 114 31.40 -10.13 18.01
CA PRO A 114 31.23 -9.72 19.40
C PRO A 114 31.76 -8.30 19.71
N ASP A 115 32.77 -7.85 18.98
CA ASP A 115 33.42 -6.55 19.17
C ASP A 115 32.80 -5.43 18.31
N ALA A 116 31.65 -5.69 17.69
CA ALA A 116 30.99 -4.73 16.82
C ALA A 116 30.46 -3.52 17.62
N PRO A 117 30.67 -2.28 17.14
CA PRO A 117 30.14 -1.08 17.78
C PRO A 117 28.64 -0.92 17.46
N ILE A 118 27.79 -1.66 18.17
CA ILE A 118 26.34 -1.75 17.89
C ILE A 118 25.69 -0.37 17.82
N ASP A 119 26.01 0.53 18.75
CA ASP A 119 25.41 1.87 18.81
C ASP A 119 25.76 2.72 17.57
N GLU A 120 26.98 2.60 17.05
CA GLU A 120 27.42 3.29 15.84
C GLU A 120 26.74 2.71 14.60
N ILE A 121 26.62 1.38 14.53
CA ILE A 121 25.92 0.68 13.44
C ILE A 121 24.44 1.09 13.41
N VAL A 122 23.80 1.15 14.57
CA VAL A 122 22.40 1.59 14.70
C VAL A 122 22.23 3.06 14.30
N ALA A 123 23.13 3.94 14.75
CA ALA A 123 23.10 5.35 14.37
C ALA A 123 23.29 5.53 12.86
N ALA A 124 24.24 4.81 12.26
CA ALA A 124 24.47 4.81 10.82
C ALA A 124 23.24 4.31 10.05
N PHE A 125 22.57 3.27 10.56
CA PHE A 125 21.36 2.76 9.93
C PHE A 125 20.18 3.75 9.99
N LEU A 126 19.93 4.35 11.15
CA LEU A 126 18.85 5.32 11.32
C LEU A 126 19.07 6.58 10.46
N SER A 127 20.32 6.90 10.09
CA SER A 127 20.61 7.99 9.16
C SER A 127 20.05 7.75 7.74
N LEU A 128 19.78 6.49 7.35
CA LEU A 128 19.21 6.14 6.04
C LEU A 128 17.76 6.62 5.86
N ASP A 129 17.04 6.94 6.94
CA ASP A 129 15.68 7.50 6.87
C ASP A 129 15.64 8.87 6.18
N GLN A 130 16.79 9.55 6.11
CA GLN A 130 16.91 10.85 5.45
C GLN A 130 17.06 10.76 3.93
N LEU A 131 17.22 9.54 3.38
CA LEU A 131 17.45 9.34 1.95
C LEU A 131 16.17 9.51 1.13
N GLU A 132 16.31 10.16 -0.03
CA GLU A 132 15.19 10.39 -0.93
C GLU A 132 14.60 9.06 -1.43
N GLY A 133 13.30 8.87 -1.21
CA GLY A 133 12.57 7.69 -1.65
C GLY A 133 12.38 6.61 -0.59
N VAL A 134 13.09 6.70 0.55
CA VAL A 134 12.77 5.97 1.77
C VAL A 134 11.52 6.60 2.39
N LYS A 135 10.58 5.76 2.82
CA LYS A 135 9.31 6.17 3.46
C LYS A 135 9.35 5.98 4.97
N SER A 136 10.00 4.91 5.41
CA SER A 136 10.20 4.62 6.82
C SER A 136 11.34 3.63 6.98
N VAL A 137 12.01 3.76 8.12
CA VAL A 137 13.05 2.85 8.58
C VAL A 137 12.60 2.27 9.92
N GLU A 138 12.65 0.95 10.04
CA GLU A 138 12.34 0.22 11.27
C GLU A 138 13.56 -0.63 11.66
N LEU A 139 13.86 -0.66 12.96
CA LEU A 139 14.95 -1.42 13.55
C LEU A 139 14.37 -2.37 14.61
N GLY A 140 14.87 -3.60 14.63
CA GLY A 140 14.53 -4.57 15.67
C GLY A 140 15.72 -5.42 16.09
N THR A 141 15.69 -5.86 17.35
CA THR A 141 16.59 -6.88 17.87
C THR A 141 15.89 -8.23 17.85
N ASN A 142 16.64 -9.29 17.55
CA ASN A 142 16.10 -10.64 17.56
C ASN A 142 15.59 -11.04 18.96
N CYS A 143 14.34 -11.48 19.03
CA CYS A 143 13.69 -12.02 20.24
C CYS A 143 13.09 -13.42 20.01
N SER A 144 13.51 -14.12 18.95
CA SER A 144 12.98 -15.42 18.56
C SER A 144 13.29 -16.50 19.59
N ARG A 145 12.27 -17.30 19.92
CA ARG A 145 12.37 -18.47 20.81
C ARG A 145 12.52 -19.79 20.05
N GLU A 146 12.46 -19.76 18.72
CA GLU A 146 12.45 -20.97 17.89
C GLU A 146 13.85 -21.54 17.61
N GLY A 147 14.93 -20.84 17.99
CA GLY A 147 16.31 -21.28 17.75
C GLY A 147 16.73 -21.30 16.27
N LYS A 148 15.93 -20.71 15.38
CA LYS A 148 16.18 -20.69 13.92
C LYS A 148 16.81 -19.40 13.41
N SER A 149 17.15 -18.46 14.29
CA SER A 149 17.66 -17.14 13.90
C SER A 149 19.07 -17.15 13.34
N ARG A 150 19.78 -18.29 13.38
CA ARG A 150 21.18 -18.41 12.92
C ARG A 150 22.11 -17.36 13.54
N GLU A 151 21.82 -17.00 14.79
CA GLU A 151 22.55 -15.95 15.52
C GLU A 151 22.49 -14.54 14.90
N HIS A 152 21.55 -14.30 13.97
CA HIS A 152 21.26 -12.93 13.56
C HIS A 152 20.69 -12.14 14.74
N MET A 153 21.24 -10.95 14.97
CA MET A 153 20.95 -10.14 16.15
C MET A 153 20.14 -8.90 15.81
N LEU A 154 20.42 -8.27 14.67
CA LEU A 154 19.74 -7.05 14.22
C LEU A 154 18.91 -7.33 12.97
N GLY A 155 17.74 -6.72 12.92
CA GLY A 155 16.84 -6.70 11.78
C GLY A 155 16.53 -5.25 11.40
N PHE A 156 16.64 -4.99 10.10
CA PHE A 156 16.51 -3.69 9.47
C PHE A 156 15.42 -3.79 8.42
N LEU A 157 14.45 -2.88 8.45
CA LEU A 157 13.36 -2.86 7.48
C LEU A 157 13.19 -1.45 6.91
N LEU A 158 13.46 -1.31 5.62
CA LEU A 158 13.19 -0.07 4.88
C LEU A 158 11.93 -0.23 4.05
N THR A 159 11.04 0.75 4.11
CA THR A 159 9.89 0.83 3.22
C THR A 159 10.13 1.90 2.16
N PHE A 160 9.87 1.59 0.90
CA PHE A 160 10.05 2.51 -0.23
C PHE A 160 8.72 2.95 -0.83
N LYS A 161 8.74 4.10 -1.52
CA LYS A 161 7.58 4.59 -2.30
C LYS A 161 7.29 3.74 -3.54
N GLY A 162 8.29 3.02 -4.06
CA GLY A 162 8.15 2.20 -5.26
C GLY A 162 9.46 1.54 -5.70
N ARG A 163 9.39 0.72 -6.74
CA ARG A 163 10.52 -0.07 -7.26
C ARG A 163 11.68 0.78 -7.77
N GLN A 164 11.38 1.95 -8.34
CA GLN A 164 12.42 2.87 -8.82
C GLN A 164 13.26 3.43 -7.67
N GLN A 165 12.63 3.75 -6.54
CA GLN A 165 13.31 4.24 -5.34
C GLN A 165 14.17 3.16 -4.69
N LEU A 166 13.66 1.92 -4.61
CA LEU A 166 14.48 0.78 -4.17
C LEU A 166 15.70 0.61 -5.07
N LYS A 167 15.52 0.63 -6.40
CA LYS A 167 16.64 0.50 -7.36
C LYS A 167 17.67 1.62 -7.18
N ALA A 168 17.21 2.87 -7.03
CA ALA A 168 18.07 4.02 -6.80
C ALA A 168 18.86 3.87 -5.49
N PHE A 169 18.19 3.45 -4.41
CA PHE A 169 18.82 3.18 -3.12
C PHE A 169 19.90 2.09 -3.21
N LEU A 170 19.63 0.99 -3.93
CA LEU A 170 20.61 -0.09 -4.13
C LEU A 170 21.89 0.39 -4.86
N THR A 171 21.77 1.40 -5.71
CA THR A 171 22.92 2.00 -6.42
C THR A 171 23.48 3.26 -5.76
N SER A 172 22.92 3.70 -4.63
CA SER A 172 23.30 4.94 -3.97
C SER A 172 24.69 4.85 -3.32
N SER A 173 25.41 5.97 -3.34
CA SER A 173 26.68 6.12 -2.62
C SER A 173 26.52 5.99 -1.11
N GLU A 174 25.36 6.37 -0.60
CA GLU A 174 25.01 6.39 0.82
C GLU A 174 24.81 4.98 1.35
N ARG A 175 24.11 4.12 0.59
CA ARG A 175 24.05 2.68 0.92
C ARG A 175 25.44 2.05 0.86
N ALA A 176 26.24 2.38 -0.14
CA ALA A 176 27.60 1.84 -0.27
C ALA A 176 28.47 2.25 0.93
N ALA A 177 28.42 3.53 1.34
CA ALA A 177 29.13 4.03 2.50
C ALA A 177 28.68 3.34 3.81
N PHE A 178 27.37 3.14 3.98
CA PHE A 178 26.82 2.37 5.09
C PHE A 178 27.36 0.94 5.11
N LEU A 179 27.27 0.21 3.98
CA LEU A 179 27.78 -1.15 3.89
C LEU A 179 29.27 -1.22 4.21
N SER A 180 30.09 -0.33 3.65
CA SER A 180 31.52 -0.27 3.95
C SER A 180 31.83 0.03 5.42
N SER A 181 30.97 0.77 6.12
CA SER A 181 31.14 1.03 7.55
C SER A 181 30.84 -0.19 8.44
N ILE A 182 29.92 -1.07 8.01
CA ILE A 182 29.49 -2.23 8.80
C ILE A 182 30.18 -3.53 8.39
N GLU A 183 30.64 -3.65 7.15
CA GLU A 183 31.25 -4.86 6.58
C GLU A 183 32.36 -5.48 7.46
N PRO A 184 33.26 -4.70 8.10
CA PRO A 184 34.27 -5.27 9.00
C PRO A 184 33.70 -5.98 10.23
N TYR A 185 32.45 -5.70 10.58
CA TYR A 185 31.77 -6.19 11.77
C TYR A 185 30.71 -7.25 11.46
N VAL A 186 30.37 -7.48 10.18
CA VAL A 186 29.32 -8.42 9.77
C VAL A 186 29.93 -9.79 9.51
N SER A 187 29.44 -10.80 10.25
CA SER A 187 29.83 -12.21 10.06
C SER A 187 28.94 -12.94 9.07
N ASP A 188 27.66 -12.56 8.99
CA ASP A 188 26.66 -13.12 8.08
C ASP A 188 25.56 -12.08 7.84
N ASP A 189 25.02 -12.04 6.63
CA ASP A 189 23.93 -11.15 6.25
C ASP A 189 22.83 -11.90 5.49
N PHE A 190 21.59 -11.50 5.74
CA PHE A 190 20.42 -12.04 5.07
C PHE A 190 19.56 -10.90 4.59
N VAL A 191 19.36 -10.82 3.28
CA VAL A 191 18.60 -9.75 2.63
C VAL A 191 17.48 -10.36 1.81
N PHE A 192 16.27 -9.80 1.94
CA PHE A 192 15.19 -10.10 1.02
C PHE A 192 14.27 -8.90 0.81
N ASP A 193 13.83 -8.76 -0.44
CA ASP A 193 12.86 -7.75 -0.85
C ASP A 193 11.48 -8.38 -1.01
N PHE A 194 10.46 -7.70 -0.53
CA PHE A 194 9.08 -8.16 -0.66
C PHE A 194 8.08 -7.02 -0.80
N GLU A 195 6.96 -7.32 -1.45
CA GLU A 195 5.82 -6.42 -1.52
C GLU A 195 4.80 -6.87 -0.47
N SER A 196 4.44 -5.95 0.43
CA SER A 196 3.44 -6.22 1.47
C SER A 196 2.17 -5.42 1.20
N GLY A 197 1.01 -6.08 1.30
CA GLY A 197 -0.30 -5.45 1.12
C GLY A 197 -1.35 -6.17 1.95
N VAL A 198 -2.53 -5.56 2.10
CA VAL A 198 -3.67 -6.25 2.72
C VAL A 198 -4.17 -7.27 1.71
N VAL A 199 -4.01 -8.56 2.03
CA VAL A 199 -4.73 -9.64 1.34
C VAL A 199 -6.17 -9.53 1.84
N GLY A 200 -7.04 -8.99 0.99
CA GLY A 200 -8.48 -8.84 1.26
C GLY A 200 -9.25 -10.08 0.89
#